data_AF-A0A095WV76-F1
#
_entry.id   AF-A0A095WV76-F1
#
_cell.length_a   1.000
_cell.length_b   1.000
_cell.length_c   1.000
_cell.angle_alpha   90.00
_cell.angle_beta   90.00
_cell.angle_gamma   90.00
#
_symmetry.space_group_name_H-M   'P 1'
#
loop_
_entity.id
_entity.type
_entity.pdbx_description
1 polymer ?
#
loop_
_entity_poly.entity_id
_entity_poly.type
_entity_poly.pdbx_seq_one_letter_code
_entity_poly.pdbx_strand_id
1 'polypeptide(L)'
;MNEQEPPRIEFPCEYPIKVLGRNREGMQDAVVAVFERHAPGFDQAGISIRDSRNGTFLAMTVTITATGPEQLRALHQDLMATGHVQMVL
;
A
#
# COMPACT_ATOMS: atom_id res chain seq x y z
N MET A 1 -30.37 -1.92 24.62
CA MET A 1 -28.93 -1.60 24.42
C MET A 1 -28.57 -2.21 23.09
N ASN A 2 -28.30 -1.39 22.08
CA ASN A 2 -27.92 -1.89 20.76
C ASN A 2 -26.40 -1.98 20.77
N GLU A 3 -25.88 -3.07 21.34
CA GLU A 3 -24.48 -3.46 21.23
C GLU A 3 -24.25 -3.78 19.75
N GLN A 4 -23.95 -2.73 18.98
CA GLN A 4 -23.42 -2.88 17.64
C GLN A 4 -22.04 -3.50 17.82
N GLU A 5 -21.99 -4.83 17.85
CA GLU A 5 -20.75 -5.56 17.63
C GLU A 5 -20.14 -4.96 16.36
N PRO A 6 -18.97 -4.29 16.46
CA PRO A 6 -18.36 -3.68 15.30
C PRO A 6 -18.23 -4.78 14.27
N PRO A 7 -18.65 -4.58 13.01
CA PRO A 7 -18.59 -5.61 11.98
C PRO A 7 -17.21 -6.22 12.06
N ARG A 8 -17.13 -7.52 12.41
CA ARG A 8 -15.87 -8.24 12.45
C ARG A 8 -15.35 -8.17 11.03
N ILE A 9 -14.39 -7.27 10.79
CA ILE A 9 -13.67 -7.22 9.54
C ILE A 9 -12.94 -8.56 9.49
N GLU A 10 -13.48 -9.50 8.71
CA GLU A 10 -12.93 -10.84 8.59
C GLU A 10 -11.69 -10.75 7.71
N PHE A 11 -10.55 -10.58 8.36
CA PHE A 11 -9.26 -10.74 7.73
C PHE A 11 -9.06 -12.24 7.39
N PRO A 12 -8.47 -12.59 6.24
CA PRO A 12 -7.89 -11.71 5.22
C PRO A 12 -8.90 -11.06 4.27
N CYS A 13 -8.75 -9.76 4.00
CA CYS A 13 -9.52 -9.02 2.99
C CYS A 13 -8.59 -8.40 1.94
N GLU A 14 -9.06 -8.30 0.70
CA GLU A 14 -8.34 -7.56 -0.35
C GLU A 14 -8.52 -6.05 -0.14
N TYR A 15 -7.41 -5.34 0.00
CA TYR A 15 -7.37 -3.91 0.24
C TYR A 15 -6.47 -3.22 -0.81
N PRO A 16 -7.05 -2.41 -1.72
CA PRO A 16 -6.26 -1.65 -2.68
C PRO A 16 -5.61 -0.45 -1.98
N ILE A 17 -4.29 -0.43 -1.96
CA ILE A 17 -3.48 0.67 -1.44
C ILE A 17 -2.94 1.48 -2.59
N LYS A 18 -3.20 2.79 -2.56
CA LYS A 18 -2.72 3.73 -3.55
C LYS A 18 -1.58 4.57 -2.99
N VAL A 19 -0.38 4.29 -3.45
CA VAL A 19 0.85 4.98 -3.07
C VAL A 19 1.16 6.08 -4.08
N LEU A 20 1.15 7.33 -3.64
CA LEU A 20 1.65 8.47 -4.40
C LEU A 20 3.05 8.82 -3.89
N GLY A 21 4.02 8.87 -4.79
CA GLY A 21 5.40 9.22 -4.43
C GLY A 21 6.13 9.91 -5.57
N ARG A 22 7.37 10.30 -5.30
CA ARG A 22 8.23 10.91 -6.31
C ARG A 22 8.75 9.84 -7.26
N ASN A 23 8.63 10.10 -8.56
CA ASN A 23 9.15 9.22 -9.59
C ASN A 23 10.69 9.29 -9.59
N ARG A 24 11.32 8.42 -8.80
CA ARG A 24 12.76 8.21 -8.77
C ARG A 24 13.06 6.73 -8.95
N GLU A 25 14.20 6.45 -9.56
CA GLU A 25 14.76 5.11 -9.62
C GLU A 25 14.90 4.56 -8.20
N GLY A 26 14.32 3.38 -7.96
CA GLY A 26 14.28 2.74 -6.65
C GLY A 26 12.98 2.93 -5.85
N MET A 27 12.07 3.83 -6.24
CA MET A 27 10.77 3.94 -5.55
C MET A 27 9.96 2.65 -5.68
N GLN A 28 9.80 2.12 -6.90
CA GLN A 28 9.03 0.89 -7.12
C GLN A 28 9.62 -0.29 -6.36
N ASP A 29 10.94 -0.46 -6.41
CA ASP A 29 11.65 -1.53 -5.73
C ASP A 29 11.47 -1.45 -4.21
N ALA A 30 11.64 -0.26 -3.62
CA ALA A 30 11.41 -0.03 -2.20
C ALA A 30 9.95 -0.31 -1.80
N VAL A 31 9.00 0.15 -2.60
CA VAL A 31 7.56 -0.07 -2.36
C VAL A 31 7.23 -1.57 -2.44
N VAL A 32 7.71 -2.27 -3.46
CA VAL A 32 7.52 -3.72 -3.65
C VAL A 32 8.15 -4.50 -2.50
N ALA A 33 9.38 -4.18 -2.09
CA ALA A 33 10.05 -4.85 -0.97
C ALA A 33 9.28 -4.72 0.35
N VAL A 34 8.71 -3.54 0.62
CA VAL A 34 7.83 -3.30 1.77
C VAL A 34 6.56 -4.15 1.65
N PHE A 35 5.91 -4.13 0.48
CA PHE A 35 4.71 -4.92 0.22
C PHE A 35 4.96 -6.43 0.35
N GLU A 36 6.07 -6.96 -0.16
CA GLU A 36 6.43 -8.38 -0.04
C GLU A 36 6.63 -8.79 1.42
N ARG A 37 7.22 -7.90 2.22
CA ARG A 37 7.49 -8.15 3.64
C ARG A 37 6.22 -8.15 4.50
N HIS A 38 5.28 -7.26 4.19
CA HIS A 38 4.06 -7.12 4.97
C HIS A 38 2.91 -7.96 4.44
N ALA A 39 2.80 -8.14 3.13
CA ALA A 39 1.72 -8.83 2.44
C ALA A 39 2.28 -9.91 1.50
N PRO A 40 2.82 -11.02 2.04
CA PRO A 40 3.30 -12.12 1.22
C PRO A 40 2.17 -12.67 0.35
N GLY A 41 2.29 -12.57 -0.97
CA GLY A 41 1.26 -12.98 -1.93
C GLY A 41 0.36 -11.86 -2.44
N PHE A 42 0.72 -10.59 -2.25
CA PHE A 42 0.05 -9.50 -2.96
C PHE A 42 0.24 -9.63 -4.48
N ASP A 43 -0.74 -9.15 -5.24
CA ASP A 43 -0.75 -9.33 -6.68
C ASP A 43 0.19 -8.32 -7.35
N GLN A 44 1.42 -8.76 -7.63
CA GLN A 44 2.42 -7.94 -8.32
C GLN A 44 2.00 -7.63 -9.76
N ALA A 45 1.21 -8.51 -10.39
CA ALA A 45 0.72 -8.33 -11.75
C ALA A 45 -0.34 -7.22 -11.86
N GLY A 46 -1.12 -7.01 -10.79
CA GLY A 46 -2.14 -5.98 -10.65
C GLY A 46 -1.60 -4.62 -10.21
N ILE A 47 -0.28 -4.48 -10.01
CA ILE A 47 0.34 -3.19 -9.71
C ILE A 47 0.14 -2.27 -10.91
N SER A 48 -0.69 -1.25 -10.72
CA SER A 48 -0.93 -0.25 -11.75
C SER A 48 -0.16 1.02 -11.43
N ILE A 49 0.82 1.34 -12.27
CA ILE A 49 1.69 2.49 -12.09
C ILE A 49 1.30 3.56 -13.10
N ARG A 50 1.04 4.75 -12.59
CA ARG A 50 0.64 5.90 -13.38
C ARG A 50 1.56 7.06 -13.11
N ASP A 51 2.34 7.42 -14.12
CA ASP A 51 3.16 8.62 -14.08
C ASP A 51 2.29 9.88 -14.12
N SER A 52 2.70 10.88 -13.36
CA SER A 52 2.13 12.22 -13.44
C SER A 52 2.55 12.90 -14.75
N ARG A 53 1.74 13.85 -15.24
CA ARG A 53 2.00 14.57 -16.51
C ARG A 53 3.39 15.21 -16.60
N ASN A 54 3.97 15.62 -15.48
CA ASN A 54 5.30 16.24 -15.43
C ASN A 54 6.44 15.25 -15.14
N GLY A 55 6.16 13.96 -14.96
CA GLY A 55 7.16 12.95 -14.63
C GLY A 55 7.80 13.08 -13.24
N THR A 56 7.37 14.05 -12.41
CA THR A 56 7.93 14.27 -11.06
C THR A 56 7.36 13.32 -10.01
N PHE A 57 6.11 12.90 -10.20
CA PHE A 57 5.38 12.04 -9.27
C PHE A 57 4.83 10.84 -10.03
N LEU A 58 4.69 9.72 -9.32
CA LEU A 58 4.02 8.53 -9.80
C LEU A 58 2.98 8.09 -8.77
N ALA A 59 1.89 7.51 -9.25
CA ALA A 59 0.85 6.89 -8.45
C ALA A 59 0.87 5.38 -8.72
N MET A 60 1.13 4.57 -7.70
CA MET A 60 1.05 3.11 -7.75
C MET A 60 -0.22 2.68 -7.03
N THR A 61 -1.02 1.84 -7.66
CA THR A 61 -2.12 1.15 -7.02
C THR A 61 -1.72 -0.31 -6.85
N VAL A 62 -1.71 -0.80 -5.62
CA VAL A 62 -1.32 -2.16 -5.27
C VAL A 62 -2.43 -2.79 -4.43
N THR A 63 -2.97 -3.92 -4.87
CA THR A 63 -3.96 -4.66 -4.09
C THR A 63 -3.24 -5.65 -3.19
N ILE A 64 -3.43 -5.51 -1.88
CA ILE A 64 -2.85 -6.41 -0.89
C ILE A 64 -3.90 -7.17 -0.12
N THR A 65 -3.50 -8.30 0.44
CA THR A 65 -4.28 -9.00 1.44
C THR A 65 -4.01 -8.38 2.81
N ALA A 66 -4.93 -7.55 3.29
CA ALA A 66 -4.90 -7.06 4.65
C ALA A 66 -5.27 -8.21 5.59
N THR A 67 -4.39 -8.53 6.54
CA THR A 67 -4.55 -9.51 7.62
C THR A 67 -4.88 -8.82 8.95
N GLY A 68 -4.68 -7.50 9.04
CA GLY A 68 -5.05 -6.71 10.21
C GLY A 68 -4.69 -5.23 10.09
N PRO A 69 -5.23 -4.38 10.99
CA PRO A 69 -4.91 -2.95 11.02
C PRO A 69 -3.45 -2.66 11.39
N GLU A 70 -2.80 -3.53 12.17
CA GLU A 70 -1.38 -3.37 12.53
C GLU A 70 -0.45 -3.56 11.33
N GLN A 71 -0.74 -4.53 10.46
CA GLN A 71 -0.01 -4.75 9.21
C GLN A 71 -0.11 -3.51 8.31
N LEU A 72 -1.31 -2.96 8.13
CA LEU A 72 -1.53 -1.75 7.33
C LEU A 72 -0.76 -0.54 7.90
N ARG A 73 -0.78 -0.36 9.23
CA ARG A 73 -0.02 0.72 9.88
C ARG A 73 1.48 0.56 9.71
N ALA A 74 2.01 -0.65 9.90
CA ALA A 74 3.41 -0.95 9.72
C ALA A 74 3.84 -0.69 8.26
N LEU A 75 3.06 -1.18 7.30
CA LEU A 75 3.27 -0.95 5.88
C LEU A 75 3.23 0.53 5.52
N HIS A 76 2.25 1.28 6.02
CA HIS A 76 2.17 2.73 5.80
C HIS A 76 3.41 3.45 6.35
N GLN A 77 3.87 3.06 7.54
CA GLN A 77 5.05 3.65 8.16
C GLN A 77 6.33 3.32 7.38
N ASP A 78 6.51 2.07 6.95
CA ASP A 78 7.67 1.65 6.15
C ASP A 78 7.67 2.34 4.78
N LEU A 79 6.51 2.42 4.12
CA LEU A 79 6.33 3.18 2.88
C LEU A 79 6.75 4.64 3.05
N MET A 80 6.27 5.31 4.11
CA MET A 80 6.67 6.69 4.40
C MET A 80 8.16 6.80 4.76
N ALA A 81 8.73 5.80 5.43
CA ALA A 81 10.14 5.75 5.82
C ALA A 81 11.09 5.61 4.61
N THR A 82 10.61 5.12 3.45
CA THR A 82 11.40 5.13 2.21
C THR A 82 11.82 6.54 1.77
N GLY A 83 11.12 7.60 2.23
CA GLY A 83 11.40 8.99 1.85
C GLY A 83 10.99 9.35 0.41
N HIS A 84 10.54 8.36 -0.38
CA HIS A 84 10.05 8.54 -1.75
C HIS A 84 8.53 8.69 -1.80
N VAL A 85 7.82 8.09 -0.85
CA VAL A 85 6.37 8.17 -0.72
C VAL A 85 5.96 9.51 -0.11
N GLN A 86 4.97 10.15 -0.72
CA GLN A 86 4.39 11.41 -0.25
C GLN A 86 3.03 11.18 0.40
N MET A 87 2.25 10.22 -0.12
CA MET A 87 0.90 9.96 0.35
C MET A 87 0.50 8.51 0.07
N VAL A 88 -0.25 7.91 0.97
CA VAL A 88 -0.84 6.57 0.81
C VAL A 88 -2.33 6.69 1.07
N LEU A 89 -3.14 6.15 0.16
CA LEU A 89 -4.61 6.09 0.23
C LEU A 89 -5.12 4.65 0.30
#